data_AF-A0A355UNA7-F1
#
_entry.id   AF-A0A355UNA7-F1
#
_cell.length_a   1.000
_cell.length_b   1.000
_cell.length_c   1.000
_cell.angle_alpha   90.00
_cell.angle_beta   90.00
_cell.angle_gamma   90.00
#
_symmetry.space_group_name_H-M   'P 1'
#
loop_
_entity.id
_entity.type
_entity.pdbx_description
1 polymer ?
#
loop_
_entity_poly.entity_id
_entity_poly.type
_entity_poly.pdbx_seq_one_letter_code
_entity_poly.pdbx_strand_id
1 'polypeptide(L)'
;EIDSMPTELDELERKLRQLEIEKQALKKEEGVEDRFLANEKERERLAILRDALREQWLKEKDLIARIGQIKERAEEAKREEVSAEREGDLARVAQIRYGTIVQLATALKETTEELFELQKIQKLLKEVVDEEDIA
;
A
#
# COMPACT_ATOMS: atom_id res chain seq x y z
N GLU A 1 -2.34 5.01 11.94
CA GLU A 1 -0.86 4.99 11.91
C GLU A 1 -0.36 4.64 10.48
N ILE A 2 -0.90 5.30 9.46
CA ILE A 2 -0.79 4.89 8.03
C ILE A 2 0.60 5.15 7.42
N ASP A 3 1.43 5.96 8.08
CA ASP A 3 2.76 6.35 7.60
C ASP A 3 3.92 5.53 8.16
N SER A 4 3.65 4.55 9.03
CA SER A 4 4.73 3.73 9.57
C SER A 4 5.11 2.60 8.59
N MET A 5 6.42 2.42 8.45
CA MET A 5 6.98 1.30 7.70
C MET A 5 6.60 -0.03 8.38
N PRO A 6 6.22 -1.09 7.63
CA PRO A 6 5.95 -2.40 8.21
C PRO A 6 7.17 -2.91 8.99
N THR A 7 6.93 -3.55 10.14
CA THR A 7 7.99 -4.05 11.02
C THR A 7 8.96 -4.97 10.27
N GLU A 8 8.44 -5.83 9.40
CA GLU A 8 9.22 -6.75 8.58
C GLU A 8 10.20 -6.00 7.65
N LEU A 9 9.79 -4.85 7.10
CA LEU A 9 10.65 -4.04 6.23
C LEU A 9 11.71 -3.30 7.06
N ASP A 10 11.35 -2.74 8.22
CA ASP A 10 12.29 -2.09 9.13
C ASP A 10 13.35 -3.09 9.65
N GLU A 11 12.96 -4.32 9.97
CA GLU A 11 13.89 -5.39 10.37
C GLU A 11 14.90 -5.72 9.26
N LEU A 12 14.45 -5.80 8.01
CA LEU A 12 15.33 -6.03 6.87
C LEU A 12 16.29 -4.87 6.65
N GLU A 13 15.81 -3.62 6.74
CA GLU A 13 16.64 -2.43 6.64
C GLU A 13 17.70 -2.38 7.76
N ARG A 14 17.33 -2.72 8.99
CA ARG A 14 18.28 -2.80 10.12
C ARG A 14 19.35 -3.86 9.91
N LYS A 15 18.97 -5.07 9.47
CA LYS A 15 19.91 -6.16 9.17
C LYS A 15 20.87 -5.80 8.04
N LEU A 16 20.36 -5.21 6.95
CA LEU A 16 21.19 -4.73 5.85
C LEU A 16 22.20 -3.67 6.31
N ARG A 17 21.77 -2.75 7.18
CA ARG A 17 22.65 -1.72 7.76
C ARG A 17 23.74 -2.32 8.63
N GLN A 18 23.41 -3.35 9.43
CA GLN A 18 24.39 -4.08 10.23
C GLN A 18 25.43 -4.78 9.36
N LEU A 19 24.99 -5.46 8.28
CA LEU A 19 25.89 -6.13 7.34
C LEU A 19 26.78 -5.14 6.58
N GLU A 20 26.30 -3.93 6.28
CA GLU A 20 27.13 -2.86 5.72
C GLU A 20 28.25 -2.45 6.67
N ILE A 21 27.95 -2.25 7.96
CA ILE A 21 28.97 -1.93 8.97
C ILE A 21 30.00 -3.06 9.06
N GLU A 22 29.55 -4.31 9.11
CA GLU A 22 30.43 -5.48 9.13
C GLU A 22 31.33 -5.52 7.88
N LYS A 23 30.78 -5.29 6.69
CA LYS A 23 31.57 -5.21 5.45
C LYS A 23 32.70 -4.19 5.55
N GLN A 24 32.41 -3.01 6.09
CA GLN A 24 33.44 -1.95 6.23
C GLN A 24 34.52 -2.32 7.25
N ALA A 25 34.18 -3.11 8.28
CA ALA A 25 35.15 -3.66 9.21
C ALA A 25 36.02 -4.73 8.54
N LEU A 26 35.40 -5.69 7.83
CA LEU A 26 36.10 -6.77 7.13
C LEU A 26 37.08 -6.27 6.07
N LYS A 27 36.80 -5.15 5.40
CA LYS A 27 37.74 -4.51 4.46
C LYS A 27 39.07 -4.09 5.07
N LYS A 28 39.17 -3.99 6.39
CA LYS A 28 40.38 -3.58 7.12
C LYS A 28 41.12 -4.76 7.74
N GLU A 29 40.58 -5.98 7.61
CA GLU A 29 41.16 -7.21 8.15
C GLU A 29 41.81 -8.01 7.00
N GLU A 30 42.90 -8.72 7.29
CA GLU A 30 43.54 -9.65 6.34
C GLU A 30 43.03 -11.08 6.59
N GLY A 31 42.96 -11.91 5.54
CA GLY A 31 42.57 -13.33 5.66
C GLY A 31 41.07 -13.55 5.93
N VAL A 32 40.22 -12.59 5.54
CA VAL A 32 38.76 -12.64 5.75
C VAL A 32 37.96 -12.76 4.46
N GLU A 33 38.58 -13.21 3.37
CA GLU A 33 37.97 -13.29 2.04
C GLU A 33 36.68 -14.11 2.05
N ASP A 34 36.68 -15.27 2.71
CA ASP A 34 35.49 -16.13 2.81
C ASP A 34 34.36 -15.47 3.60
N ARG A 35 34.70 -14.76 4.69
CA ARG A 35 33.73 -14.01 5.51
C ARG A 35 33.15 -12.82 4.75
N PHE A 36 33.99 -12.10 4.00
CA PHE A 36 33.55 -11.00 3.14
C PHE A 36 32.58 -11.49 2.07
N LEU A 37 32.91 -12.61 1.41
CA LEU A 37 32.08 -13.18 0.36
C LEU A 37 30.74 -13.70 0.91
N ALA A 38 30.73 -14.28 2.12
CA ALA A 38 29.51 -14.68 2.81
C ALA A 38 28.63 -13.46 3.18
N ASN A 39 29.22 -12.39 3.68
CA ASN A 39 28.52 -11.14 4.01
C ASN A 39 27.86 -10.54 2.74
N GLU A 40 28.58 -10.46 1.63
CA GLU A 40 28.02 -9.95 0.36
C GLU A 40 26.84 -10.78 -0.14
N LYS A 41 26.94 -12.11 -0.08
CA LYS A 41 25.85 -13.01 -0.48
C LYS A 41 24.61 -12.83 0.37
N GLU A 42 24.76 -12.72 1.69
CA GLU A 42 23.61 -12.51 2.57
C GLU A 42 23.00 -11.12 2.36
N ARG A 43 23.83 -10.09 2.13
CA ARG A 43 23.34 -8.76 1.78
C ARG A 43 22.52 -8.75 0.50
N GLU A 44 22.99 -9.40 -0.54
CA GLU A 44 22.27 -9.49 -1.82
C GLU A 44 20.92 -10.20 -1.62
N ARG A 45 20.92 -11.32 -0.91
CA ARG A 45 19.70 -12.05 -0.55
C ARG A 45 18.70 -11.19 0.22
N LEU A 46 19.14 -10.48 1.26
CA LEU A 46 18.28 -9.61 2.06
C LEU A 46 17.82 -8.38 1.27
N ALA A 47 18.65 -7.84 0.38
CA ALA A 47 18.31 -6.71 -0.47
C ALA A 47 17.15 -7.04 -1.41
N ILE A 48 17.21 -8.21 -2.06
CA ILE A 48 16.14 -8.73 -2.94
C ILE A 48 14.83 -8.87 -2.15
N LEU A 49 14.88 -9.47 -0.97
CA LEU A 49 13.69 -9.63 -0.12
C LEU A 49 13.10 -8.29 0.30
N ARG A 50 13.96 -7.35 0.71
CA ARG A 50 13.58 -5.98 1.10
C ARG A 50 12.95 -5.21 -0.06
N ASP A 51 13.48 -5.36 -1.28
CA ASP A 51 12.94 -4.68 -2.46
C ASP A 51 11.56 -5.23 -2.83
N ALA A 52 11.40 -6.56 -2.83
CA ALA A 52 10.10 -7.19 -3.09
C ALA A 52 9.04 -6.75 -2.06
N LEU A 53 9.40 -6.76 -0.77
CA LEU A 53 8.50 -6.36 0.31
C LEU A 53 8.15 -4.86 0.24
N ARG A 54 9.13 -4.01 -0.12
CA ARG A 54 8.93 -2.58 -0.30
C ARG A 54 8.01 -2.28 -1.47
N GLU A 55 8.19 -2.97 -2.60
CA GLU A 55 7.33 -2.81 -3.77
C GLU A 55 5.87 -3.16 -3.41
N GLN A 56 5.67 -4.28 -2.72
CA GLN A 56 4.34 -4.67 -2.25
C GLN A 56 3.73 -3.64 -1.31
N TRP A 57 4.49 -3.16 -0.33
CA TRP A 57 4.02 -2.13 0.60
C TRP A 57 3.61 -0.84 -0.10
N LEU A 58 4.39 -0.39 -1.09
CA LEU A 58 4.06 0.80 -1.87
C LEU A 58 2.77 0.61 -2.69
N LYS A 59 2.55 -0.58 -3.27
CA LYS A 59 1.30 -0.92 -3.96
C LYS A 59 0.11 -0.91 -3.00
N GLU A 60 0.24 -1.54 -1.83
CA GLU A 60 -0.81 -1.52 -0.80
C GLU A 60 -1.14 -0.08 -0.40
N LYS A 61 -0.11 0.76 -0.18
CA LYS A 61 -0.30 2.18 0.19
C LYS A 61 -1.03 2.97 -0.90
N ASP A 62 -0.68 2.76 -2.18
CA ASP A 62 -1.34 3.43 -3.30
C ASP A 62 -2.81 3.04 -3.42
N LEU A 63 -3.13 1.74 -3.31
CA LEU A 63 -4.50 1.23 -3.36
C LEU A 63 -5.34 1.78 -2.21
N ILE A 64 -4.80 1.79 -0.99
CA ILE A 64 -5.46 2.37 0.19
C ILE A 64 -5.74 3.86 -0.02
N ALA A 65 -4.76 4.61 -0.55
CA ALA A 65 -4.94 6.03 -0.83
C ALA A 65 -6.05 6.27 -1.88
N ARG A 66 -6.10 5.46 -2.94
CA ARG A 66 -7.16 5.51 -3.95
C ARG A 66 -8.53 5.18 -3.38
N ILE A 67 -8.64 4.15 -2.54
CA ILE A 67 -9.88 3.81 -1.83
C ILE A 67 -10.38 5.02 -1.02
N GLY A 68 -9.48 5.65 -0.25
CA GLY A 68 -9.80 6.87 0.51
C GLY A 68 -10.33 8.01 -0.38
N GLN A 69 -9.68 8.27 -1.51
CA GLN A 69 -10.11 9.28 -2.49
C GLN A 69 -11.47 8.94 -3.13
N ILE A 70 -11.72 7.68 -3.45
CA ILE A 70 -13.01 7.25 -4.02
C ILE A 70 -14.13 7.44 -3.00
N LYS A 71 -13.90 7.04 -1.73
CA LYS A 71 -14.85 7.25 -0.63
C LYS A 71 -15.14 8.75 -0.44
N GLU A 72 -14.12 9.60 -0.44
CA GLU A 72 -14.28 11.05 -0.34
C GLU A 72 -15.13 11.64 -1.49
N ARG A 73 -14.83 11.25 -2.73
CA ARG A 73 -15.60 11.67 -3.92
C ARG A 73 -17.04 11.17 -3.90
N ALA A 74 -17.28 9.98 -3.36
CA ALA A 74 -18.63 9.44 -3.22
C ALA A 74 -19.44 10.26 -2.21
N GLU A 75 -18.84 10.66 -1.09
CA GLU A 75 -19.50 11.55 -0.13
C GLU A 75 -19.74 12.96 -0.69
N GLU A 76 -18.83 13.48 -1.52
CA GLU A 76 -19.06 14.73 -2.25
C GLU A 76 -20.23 14.63 -3.23
N ALA A 77 -20.28 13.56 -4.03
CA ALA A 77 -21.37 13.31 -4.96
C ALA A 77 -22.73 13.20 -4.23
N LYS A 78 -22.79 12.52 -3.08
CA LYS A 78 -24.01 12.45 -2.26
C LYS A 78 -24.46 13.83 -1.74
N ARG A 79 -23.52 14.68 -1.32
CA ARG A 79 -23.85 16.06 -0.90
C ARG A 79 -24.40 16.88 -2.07
N GLU A 80 -23.80 16.74 -3.25
CA GLU A 80 -24.25 17.42 -4.46
C GLU A 80 -25.66 16.95 -4.87
N GLU A 81 -25.92 15.64 -4.81
CA GLU A 81 -27.23 15.05 -5.07
C GLU A 81 -28.32 15.67 -4.19
N VAL A 82 -28.07 15.78 -2.89
CA VAL A 82 -29.01 16.40 -1.93
C VAL A 82 -29.22 17.88 -2.21
N SER A 83 -28.19 18.61 -2.67
CA SER A 83 -28.34 20.02 -3.07
C SER A 83 -29.24 20.14 -4.31
N ALA A 84 -28.95 19.35 -5.35
CA ALA A 84 -29.72 19.34 -6.59
C ALA A 84 -31.19 18.96 -6.35
N GLU A 85 -31.45 18.02 -5.44
CA GLU A 85 -32.80 17.63 -5.04
C GLU A 85 -33.56 18.79 -4.38
N ARG A 86 -32.91 19.55 -3.49
CA ARG A 86 -33.51 20.74 -2.86
C ARG A 86 -33.78 21.87 -3.84
N GLU A 87 -32.96 21.98 -4.88
CA GLU A 87 -33.11 22.97 -5.95
C GLU A 87 -34.16 22.54 -7.00
N GLY A 88 -34.64 21.28 -6.94
CA GLY A 88 -35.60 20.72 -7.89
C GLY A 88 -34.98 20.30 -9.22
N ASP A 89 -33.65 20.23 -9.32
CA ASP A 89 -32.95 19.76 -10.52
C ASP A 89 -32.89 18.22 -10.54
N LEU A 90 -34.02 17.62 -10.90
CA LEU A 90 -34.17 16.15 -10.96
C LEU A 90 -33.28 15.52 -12.05
N ALA A 91 -32.91 16.28 -13.09
CA ALA A 91 -32.00 15.79 -14.12
C ALA A 91 -30.58 15.63 -13.56
N ARG A 92 -30.10 16.62 -12.80
CA ARG A 92 -28.80 16.55 -12.11
C ARG A 92 -28.78 15.45 -11.05
N VAL A 93 -29.86 15.29 -10.27
CA VAL A 93 -30.01 14.17 -9.32
C VAL A 93 -29.84 12.82 -10.01
N ALA A 94 -30.56 12.59 -11.13
CA ALA A 94 -30.47 11.33 -11.87
C ALA A 94 -29.06 11.08 -12.43
N GLN A 95 -28.39 12.12 -12.94
CA GLN A 95 -27.02 12.02 -13.43
C GLN A 95 -26.04 11.63 -12.31
N ILE A 96 -26.17 12.24 -11.14
CA ILE A 96 -25.30 11.95 -10.00
C ILE A 96 -25.56 10.54 -9.47
N ARG A 97 -26.83 10.18 -9.22
CA ARG A 97 -27.22 8.90 -8.64
C ARG A 97 -26.88 7.72 -9.54
N TYR A 98 -27.24 7.78 -10.82
CA TYR A 98 -27.09 6.64 -11.73
C TYR A 98 -25.82 6.70 -12.59
N GLY A 99 -25.16 7.86 -12.66
CA GLY A 99 -23.87 8.03 -13.32
C GLY A 99 -22.74 8.01 -12.32
N THR A 100 -22.52 9.14 -11.65
CA THR A 100 -21.34 9.38 -10.81
C THR A 100 -21.22 8.38 -9.64
N ILE A 101 -22.28 8.22 -8.85
CA ILE A 101 -22.25 7.35 -7.66
C ILE A 101 -22.07 5.88 -8.05
N VAL A 102 -22.75 5.42 -9.12
CA VAL A 102 -22.58 4.04 -9.62
C VAL A 102 -21.13 3.81 -10.08
N GLN A 103 -20.56 4.74 -10.85
CA GLN A 103 -19.17 4.63 -11.31
C GLN A 103 -18.17 4.60 -10.14
N LEU A 104 -18.36 5.46 -9.13
CA LEU A 104 -17.51 5.48 -7.94
C LEU A 104 -17.67 4.19 -7.11
N ALA A 105 -18.87 3.64 -6.99
CA ALA A 105 -19.11 2.38 -6.30
C ALA A 105 -18.43 1.20 -7.02
N THR A 106 -18.50 1.15 -8.35
CA THR A 106 -17.78 0.15 -9.15
C THR A 106 -16.26 0.28 -8.97
N ALA A 107 -15.72 1.49 -9.10
CA ALA A 107 -14.29 1.73 -8.91
C ALA A 107 -13.81 1.39 -7.49
N LEU A 108 -14.63 1.68 -6.47
CA LEU A 108 -14.35 1.31 -5.09
C LEU A 108 -14.22 -0.21 -4.95
N LYS A 109 -15.22 -0.94 -5.47
CA LYS A 109 -15.23 -2.41 -5.44
C LYS A 109 -14.00 -3.00 -6.13
N GLU A 110 -13.69 -2.56 -7.35
CA GLU A 110 -12.52 -3.03 -8.11
C GLU A 110 -11.20 -2.77 -7.38
N THR A 111 -11.03 -1.57 -6.81
CA THR A 111 -9.81 -1.20 -6.08
C THR A 111 -9.68 -1.98 -4.78
N THR A 112 -10.79 -2.22 -4.07
CA THR A 112 -10.82 -3.05 -2.86
C THR A 112 -10.50 -4.52 -3.17
N GLU A 113 -11.04 -5.06 -4.27
CA GLU A 113 -10.71 -6.41 -4.73
C GLU A 113 -9.22 -6.53 -5.10
N GLU A 114 -8.65 -5.54 -5.80
CA GLU A 114 -7.21 -5.50 -6.11
C GLU A 114 -6.36 -5.50 -4.83
N LEU A 115 -6.72 -4.69 -3.83
CA LEU A 115 -6.04 -4.65 -2.54
C LEU A 115 -6.16 -5.99 -1.81
N PHE A 116 -7.34 -6.62 -1.85
CA PHE A 116 -7.56 -7.92 -1.22
C PHE A 116 -6.69 -9.02 -1.85
N GLU A 117 -6.63 -9.10 -3.19
CA GLU A 117 -5.76 -10.05 -3.89
C GLU A 117 -4.28 -9.82 -3.57
N LEU A 118 -3.84 -8.57 -3.48
CA LEU A 118 -2.47 -8.23 -3.11
C LEU A 118 -2.14 -8.68 -1.67
N GLN A 119 -3.08 -8.52 -0.74
CA GLN A 119 -2.91 -8.88 0.67
C GLN A 119 -2.99 -10.40 0.95
N LYS A 120 -3.51 -11.21 0.02
CA LYS A 120 -3.49 -12.68 0.14
C LYS A 120 -2.09 -13.26 0.15
N ILE A 121 -1.15 -12.62 -0.55
CA ILE A 121 0.25 -13.06 -0.63
C ILE A 121 0.94 -12.78 0.71
N GLN A 122 0.79 -11.56 1.21
CA GLN A 122 1.29 -11.12 2.51
C GLN A 122 0.53 -9.83 2.88
N LYS A 123 0.10 -9.66 4.13
CA LYS A 123 -0.59 -8.42 4.54
C LYS A 123 0.39 -7.49 5.24
N LEU A 124 0.67 -6.32 4.67
CA LEU A 124 1.61 -5.35 5.25
C LEU A 124 0.91 -4.16 5.92
N LEU A 125 -0.26 -3.77 5.42
CA LEU A 125 -1.07 -2.71 6.02
C LEU A 125 -2.42 -3.25 6.51
N LYS A 126 -2.78 -2.92 7.76
CA LYS A 126 -4.05 -3.34 8.37
C LYS A 126 -5.21 -2.39 8.11
N GLU A 127 -4.97 -1.13 7.77
CA GLU A 127 -5.85 -0.04 8.24
C GLU A 127 -7.13 0.27 7.43
N VAL A 128 -7.48 -0.36 6.28
CA VAL A 128 -8.64 0.14 5.48
C VAL A 128 -9.51 -0.93 4.79
N VAL A 129 -9.36 -2.22 5.10
CA VAL A 129 -10.31 -3.25 4.60
C VAL A 129 -10.76 -4.08 5.78
N ASP A 130 -11.76 -3.59 6.49
CA ASP A 130 -12.54 -4.43 7.38
C ASP A 130 -13.46 -5.30 6.52
N GLU A 131 -13.84 -6.47 7.05
CA GLU A 131 -14.73 -7.44 6.38
C GLU A 131 -16.07 -6.81 5.93
N GLU A 132 -16.42 -5.64 6.46
CA GLU A 132 -17.60 -4.86 6.07
C GLU A 132 -17.49 -4.17 4.70
N ASP A 133 -16.28 -3.92 4.16
CA ASP A 133 -16.10 -3.31 2.83
C ASP A 133 -16.33 -4.32 1.67
N ILE A 134 -16.49 -5.61 1.98
CA ILE A 134 -16.67 -6.71 1.01
C ILE A 134 -18.14 -7.20 0.99
N ALA A 135 -18.98 -6.81 1.97
CA ALA A 135 -20.33 -7.35 2.21
C ALA A 135 -21.47 -6.58 1.52
#